data_AF-A0A227J6L1-F1
#
_entry.id   AF-A0A227J6L1-F1
#
_cell.length_a   1.000
_cell.length_b   1.000
_cell.length_c   1.000
_cell.angle_alpha   90.00
_cell.angle_beta   90.00
_cell.angle_gamma   90.00
#
_symmetry.space_group_name_H-M   'P 1'
#
loop_
_entity.id
_entity.type
_entity.pdbx_description
1 polymer ?
#
loop_
_entity_poly.entity_id
_entity_poly.type
_entity_poly.pdbx_seq_one_letter_code
_entity_poly.pdbx_strand_id
1 'polypeptide(L)'
;MASDLLNVGTQSVLTAQRQLNTTGHNISNVNTEGYSRQSVIQGTNDPRMFGGSTYGMGVHVENVRRSWDQFAVNELNLSSTSNANKTDTQDNLDMLSSMLSSVAS
;
A
#
# COMPACT_ATOMS: atom_id res chain seq x y z
N MET A 1 -11.26 -32.04 -17.14
CA MET A 1 -10.30 -32.70 -16.23
C MET A 1 -8.84 -32.52 -16.64
N ALA A 2 -8.29 -33.19 -17.66
CA ALA A 2 -6.87 -33.03 -18.03
C ALA A 2 -6.52 -31.61 -18.52
N SER A 3 -7.40 -31.00 -19.34
CA SER A 3 -7.26 -29.62 -19.79
C SER A 3 -7.33 -28.61 -18.64
N ASP A 4 -8.14 -28.88 -17.60
CA ASP A 4 -8.27 -27.99 -16.44
C ASP A 4 -7.02 -28.06 -15.56
N LEU A 5 -6.46 -29.25 -15.34
CA LEU A 5 -5.23 -29.43 -14.57
C LEU A 5 -4.04 -28.73 -15.24
N LEU A 6 -3.91 -28.86 -16.56
CA LEU A 6 -2.88 -28.16 -17.32
C LEU A 6 -3.06 -26.64 -17.21
N ASN A 7 -4.30 -26.14 -17.30
CA ASN A 7 -4.59 -24.73 -17.13
C ASN A 7 -4.19 -24.23 -15.72
N VAL A 8 -4.58 -24.94 -14.65
CA VAL A 8 -4.18 -24.62 -13.27
C VAL A 8 -2.66 -24.62 -13.11
N GLY A 9 -1.96 -25.60 -13.67
CA GLY A 9 -0.50 -25.67 -13.66
C GLY A 9 0.14 -24.48 -14.37
N THR A 10 -0.33 -24.14 -15.57
CA THR A 10 0.18 -22.98 -16.32
C THR A 10 -0.06 -21.67 -15.58
N GLN A 11 -1.23 -21.48 -14.98
CA GLN A 11 -1.55 -20.28 -14.21
C GLN A 11 -0.67 -20.14 -12.96
N SER A 12 -0.40 -21.25 -12.28
CA SER A 12 0.48 -21.27 -11.11
C SER A 12 1.92 -20.89 -11.48
N VAL A 13 2.45 -21.43 -12.57
CA VAL A 13 3.78 -21.10 -13.08
C VAL A 13 3.86 -19.63 -13.50
N LEU A 14 2.86 -19.13 -14.22
CA LEU A 14 2.80 -17.72 -14.64
C LEU A 14 2.71 -16.77 -13.44
N THR A 15 1.98 -17.15 -12.40
CA THR A 15 1.89 -16.38 -11.15
C THR A 15 3.23 -16.36 -10.42
N ALA A 16 3.90 -17.51 -10.30
CA ALA A 16 5.24 -17.59 -9.73
C ALA A 16 6.26 -16.74 -10.52
N GLN A 17 6.21 -16.77 -11.85
CA GLN A 17 7.07 -15.93 -12.68
C GLN A 17 6.87 -14.43 -12.40
N ARG A 18 5.62 -13.98 -12.24
CA ARG A 18 5.33 -12.58 -11.89
C ARG A 18 5.85 -12.20 -10.51
N GLN A 19 5.79 -13.11 -9.54
CA GLN A 19 6.38 -12.91 -8.22
C GLN A 19 7.90 -12.78 -8.28
N LEU A 20 8.56 -13.62 -9.07
CA LEU A 20 10.01 -13.53 -9.29
C LEU A 20 10.39 -12.23 -9.98
N ASN A 21 9.64 -11.79 -10.99
CA ASN A 21 9.87 -10.51 -11.66
C ASN A 21 9.75 -9.33 -10.68
N THR A 22 8.75 -9.34 -9.81
CA THR A 22 8.58 -8.29 -8.78
C THR A 22 9.70 -8.33 -7.76
N THR A 23 10.16 -9.53 -7.39
CA THR A 23 11.31 -9.72 -6.50
C THR A 23 12.59 -9.18 -7.13
N GLY A 24 12.83 -9.47 -8.42
CA GLY A 24 13.94 -8.92 -9.19
C GLY A 24 13.89 -7.39 -9.24
N HIS A 25 12.72 -6.83 -9.56
CA HIS A 25 12.50 -5.38 -9.56
C HIS A 25 12.80 -4.74 -8.20
N ASN A 26 12.39 -5.38 -7.10
CA ASN A 26 12.68 -4.92 -5.75
C ASN A 26 14.17 -4.95 -5.43
N ILE A 27 14.88 -6.00 -5.82
CA ILE A 27 16.32 -6.13 -5.59
C ILE A 27 17.08 -5.06 -6.38
N SER A 28 16.71 -4.86 -7.66
CA SER A 28 17.37 -3.88 -8.52
C SER A 28 17.20 -2.43 -8.04
N ASN A 29 16.06 -2.11 -7.42
CA ASN A 29 15.74 -0.75 -6.98
C ASN A 29 15.88 -0.54 -5.46
N VAL A 30 16.46 -1.51 -4.72
CA VAL A 30 16.52 -1.43 -3.25
C VAL A 30 17.32 -0.21 -2.74
N ASN A 31 18.30 0.25 -3.52
CA ASN A 31 19.15 1.39 -3.17
C ASN A 31 18.72 2.69 -3.87
N THR A 32 17.57 2.69 -4.56
CA THR A 32 17.05 3.89 -5.21
C THR A 32 16.26 4.72 -4.20
N GLU A 33 16.65 5.98 -4.02
CA GLU A 33 15.97 6.90 -3.10
C GLU A 33 14.49 7.04 -3.48
N GLY A 34 13.60 7.01 -2.47
CA GLY A 34 12.16 7.07 -2.67
C GLY A 34 11.53 5.78 -3.23
N TYR A 35 12.30 4.71 -3.47
CA TYR A 35 11.73 3.44 -3.91
C TYR A 35 10.89 2.79 -2.81
N SER A 36 9.67 2.38 -3.17
CA SER A 36 8.79 1.60 -2.32
C SER A 36 8.71 0.17 -2.84
N ARG A 37 9.06 -0.79 -1.97
CA ARG A 37 9.03 -2.23 -2.28
C ARG A 37 7.63 -2.64 -2.74
N GLN A 38 7.54 -3.42 -3.80
CA GLN A 38 6.29 -3.98 -4.30
C GLN A 38 6.11 -5.43 -3.80
N SER A 39 4.90 -5.80 -3.43
CA SER A 39 4.54 -7.15 -3.00
C SER A 39 3.35 -7.65 -3.83
N VAL A 40 3.47 -8.85 -4.39
CA VAL A 40 2.43 -9.49 -5.19
C VAL A 40 1.47 -10.22 -4.27
N ILE A 41 0.19 -9.87 -4.35
CA ILE A 41 -0.91 -10.56 -3.66
C ILE A 41 -1.49 -11.58 -4.63
N GLN A 42 -1.55 -12.85 -4.18
CA GLN A 42 -2.15 -13.94 -4.93
C GLN A 42 -3.60 -14.11 -4.51
N GLY A 43 -4.49 -14.19 -5.49
CA GLY A 43 -5.89 -14.56 -5.31
C GLY A 43 -6.12 -15.99 -5.78
N THR A 44 -7.03 -16.71 -5.10
CA THR A 44 -7.51 -18.00 -5.58
C THR A 44 -8.63 -17.80 -6.58
N ASN A 45 -8.64 -18.56 -7.68
CA ASN A 45 -9.75 -18.55 -8.63
C ASN A 45 -10.98 -19.25 -8.03
N ASP A 46 -12.17 -18.82 -8.48
CA ASP A 46 -13.43 -19.41 -8.06
C ASP A 46 -13.44 -20.94 -8.31
N PRO A 47 -13.77 -21.74 -7.28
CA PRO A 47 -13.77 -23.18 -7.42
C PRO A 47 -14.92 -23.66 -8.31
N ARG A 48 -14.70 -24.73 -9.09
CA ARG A 48 -15.75 -25.38 -9.87
C ARG A 48 -16.29 -26.59 -9.15
N MET A 49 -17.61 -26.73 -9.12
CA MET A 49 -18.27 -27.90 -8.53
C MET A 49 -18.65 -28.90 -9.64
N PHE A 50 -18.22 -30.15 -9.48
CA PHE A 50 -18.56 -31.23 -10.40
C PHE A 50 -18.83 -32.52 -9.61
N GLY A 51 -19.99 -33.15 -9.83
CA GLY A 51 -20.34 -34.43 -9.20
C GLY A 51 -20.32 -34.42 -7.67
N GLY A 52 -20.72 -33.31 -7.04
CA GLY A 52 -20.70 -33.17 -5.57
C GLY A 52 -19.31 -32.92 -4.96
N SER A 53 -18.27 -32.78 -5.79
CA SER A 53 -16.91 -32.43 -5.37
C SER A 53 -16.52 -31.04 -5.84
N THR A 54 -15.77 -30.31 -5.01
CA THR A 54 -15.29 -28.95 -5.30
C THR A 54 -13.83 -29.00 -5.73
N TYR A 55 -13.53 -28.44 -6.90
CA TYR A 55 -12.18 -28.39 -7.47
C TYR A 55 -11.68 -26.94 -7.48
N GLY A 56 -10.48 -26.73 -6.93
CA GLY A 56 -9.81 -25.44 -7.00
C GLY A 56 -9.33 -25.13 -8.43
N MET A 57 -9.58 -23.91 -8.90
CA MET A 57 -9.26 -23.48 -10.27
C MET A 57 -7.91 -22.75 -10.36
N GLY A 58 -7.00 -22.98 -9.40
CA GLY A 58 -5.67 -22.38 -9.39
C GLY A 58 -5.62 -20.99 -8.76
N VAL A 59 -4.51 -20.29 -9.03
CA VAL A 59 -4.19 -18.97 -8.46
C VAL A 59 -3.89 -17.96 -9.57
N HIS A 60 -4.15 -16.69 -9.28
CA HIS A 60 -3.79 -15.56 -10.13
C HIS A 60 -3.18 -14.44 -9.29
N VAL A 61 -2.55 -13.47 -9.96
CA VAL A 61 -2.13 -12.22 -9.31
C VAL A 61 -3.34 -11.32 -9.19
N GLU A 62 -3.79 -11.09 -7.96
CA GLU A 62 -4.94 -10.23 -7.66
C GLU A 62 -4.51 -8.76 -7.65
N ASN A 63 -3.40 -8.45 -6.98
CA ASN A 63 -2.92 -7.08 -6.86
C ASN A 63 -1.40 -7.01 -6.62
N VAL A 64 -0.80 -5.86 -6.89
CA VAL A 64 0.58 -5.53 -6.51
C VAL A 64 0.54 -4.34 -5.57
N ARG A 65 0.77 -4.61 -4.28
CA ARG A 65 0.76 -3.58 -3.24
C ARG A 65 2.16 -3.01 -3.03
N ARG A 66 2.24 -1.70 -2.84
CA ARG A 66 3.47 -1.02 -2.39
C ARG A 66 3.56 -1.04 -0.87
N SER A 67 4.69 -1.51 -0.34
CA SER A 67 5.07 -1.39 1.06
C SER A 67 5.78 -0.05 1.25
N TRP A 68 5.09 0.86 1.92
CA TRP A 68 5.66 2.08 2.48
C TRP A 68 5.74 1.93 3.99
N ASP A 69 6.64 2.69 4.61
CA ASP A 69 6.74 2.74 6.06
C ASP A 69 5.55 3.53 6.61
N GLN A 70 4.55 2.80 7.09
CA GLN A 70 3.34 3.38 7.67
C GLN A 70 3.65 4.18 8.94
N PHE A 71 4.67 3.79 9.69
CA PHE A 71 5.08 4.50 10.90
C PHE A 71 5.71 5.85 10.55
N ALA A 72 6.64 5.88 9.61
CA ALA A 72 7.29 7.12 9.18
C ALA A 72 6.28 8.14 8.63
N VAL A 73 5.30 7.70 7.84
CA VAL A 73 4.24 8.58 7.33
C VAL A 73 3.28 9.02 8.44
N ASN A 74 2.95 8.15 9.39
CA ASN A 74 2.13 8.54 10.54
C ASN A 74 2.84 9.60 11.39
N GLU A 75 4.13 9.44 11.62
CA GLU A 75 4.95 10.41 12.35
C GLU A 75 5.03 11.75 11.61
N LEU A 76 5.21 11.72 10.28
CA LEU A 76 5.18 12.93 9.46
C LEU A 76 3.83 13.66 9.58
N ASN A 77 2.71 12.93 9.51
CA ASN A 77 1.37 13.50 9.64
C ASN A 77 1.11 14.08 11.04
N LEU A 78 1.56 13.40 12.09
CA LEU A 78 1.45 13.88 13.47
C LEU A 78 2.27 15.15 13.68
N SER A 79 3.52 15.16 13.18
CA SER A 79 4.40 16.32 13.24
C SER A 79 3.83 17.51 12.48
N SER A 80 3.32 17.29 11.25
CA SER A 80 2.70 18.36 10.46
C SER A 80 1.44 18.93 11.11
N THR A 81 0.61 18.06 11.70
CA THR A 81 -0.61 18.47 12.43
C THR A 81 -0.25 19.27 13.68
N SER A 82 0.73 18.81 14.45
CA SER A 82 1.24 19.53 15.62
C SER A 82 1.81 20.90 15.26
N ASN A 83 2.55 20.99 14.16
CA ASN A 83 3.07 22.25 13.66
C ASN A 83 1.95 23.21 13.23
N ALA A 84 0.95 22.73 12.49
CA ALA A 84 -0.21 23.54 12.08
C ALA A 84 -0.96 24.10 13.30
N ASN A 85 -1.25 23.27 14.32
CA ASN A 85 -1.90 23.72 15.54
C ASN A 85 -1.11 24.81 16.28
N LYS A 86 0.23 24.72 16.28
CA LYS A 86 1.09 25.74 16.88
C LYS A 86 1.06 27.04 16.10
N THR A 87 1.07 26.97 14.77
CA THR A 87 0.91 28.14 13.90
C THR A 87 -0.44 28.82 14.13
N ASP A 88 -1.54 28.07 14.14
CA ASP A 88 -2.87 28.62 14.41
C ASP A 88 -2.93 29.28 15.81
N THR A 89 -2.32 28.66 16.81
CA THR A 89 -2.25 29.23 18.16
C THR A 89 -1.46 30.53 18.16
N GLN A 90 -0.34 30.59 17.44
CA GLN A 90 0.47 31.81 17.31
C GLN A 90 -0.34 32.93 16.64
N ASP A 91 -1.02 32.63 15.53
CA ASP A 91 -1.85 33.62 14.83
C ASP A 91 -2.97 34.16 15.72
N ASN A 92 -3.62 33.29 16.51
CA ASN A 92 -4.62 33.70 17.48
C ASN A 92 -4.03 34.60 18.59
N LEU A 93 -2.82 34.31 19.07
CA LEU A 93 -2.13 35.14 20.06
C LEU A 93 -1.75 36.51 19.49
N ASP A 94 -1.32 36.56 18.23
CA ASP A 94 -0.98 37.81 17.55
C ASP A 94 -2.24 38.66 17.32
N MET A 95 -3.37 38.04 16.98
CA MET A 95 -4.67 38.73 16.93
C MET A 95 -5.07 39.29 18.29
N LEU A 96 -4.98 38.51 19.36
CA LEU A 96 -5.26 38.98 20.73
C LEU A 96 -4.37 40.15 21.14
N SER A 97 -3.08 40.08 20.82
CA SER A 97 -2.12 41.15 21.07
C SER A 97 -2.47 42.43 20.32
N SER A 98 -2.86 42.32 19.04
CA SER A 98 -3.31 43.45 18.23
C SER A 98 -4.58 44.11 18.80
N MET A 99 -5.53 43.32 19.30
CA MET A 99 -6.77 43.83 19.90
C MET A 99 -6.48 44.56 21.22
N LEU A 100 -5.63 43.98 22.08
CA LEU A 100 -5.24 44.61 23.34
C LEU A 100 -4.50 45.93 23.11
N SER A 101 -3.60 45.96 22.13
CA SER A 101 -2.88 47.17 21.71
C SER A 101 -3.84 48.26 21.19
N SER A 102 -4.85 47.87 20.38
CA SER A 102 -5.85 48.80 19.86
C SER A 102 -6.78 49.39 20.92
N VAL A 103 -7.03 48.67 22.03
CA VAL A 103 -7.84 49.14 23.17
C VAL A 103 -7.04 50.04 24.11
N ALA A 104 -5.72 49.88 24.16
CA ALA A 104 -4.83 50.64 25.04
C ALA A 104 -4.36 51.99 24.45
N SER A 105 -4.63 52.26 23.16
CA SER A 105 -4.37 53.54 22.48
C SER A 105 -5.63 54.39 22.38
#